data_AF-A0A369AHM0-F1
#
_entry.id   AF-A0A369AHM0-F1
#
_cell.length_a   1.000
_cell.length_b   1.000
_cell.length_c   1.000
_cell.angle_alpha   90.00
_cell.angle_beta   90.00
_cell.angle_gamma   90.00
#
_symmetry.space_group_name_H-M   'P 1'
#
loop_
_entity.id
_entity.type
_entity.pdbx_description
1 polymer ?
#
loop_
_entity_poly.entity_id
_entity_poly.type
_entity_poly.pdbx_seq_one_letter_code
_entity_poly.pdbx_strand_id
1 'polypeptide(L)'
;MNLLENGFDSLKKCIIGLKQAATMLETNPDYEFLLKDITINLHHSTETLFKALVMKYNPYLIYADVNKYLKQEVENLWSVSKRNSCESTIQFLDAIHCVIVAYSLSIDKETYNRLKRLNDTRNDLTHYTFTFPPKEMENRIALLLPELFRIYAKCIPEFEPFAKANHIYTDTEVLTEAAEILNLNLALNLKRRWLKAKTICNYLMAHPDKIQAIFNKKKENEKYIKCPCCEKSLLFITSNYIASVTDVRLLGACEYCSLEINQNDGKFFCSILEIDEEITEETLNNCILKNLSSVITITRSNMQKDIQSILDEYRTEIVPLINTGINSLAEAMKISYQYLVDDMCVYMAKSYFEDNIYYNNDVVEQDSIDDDFTIEIAFSDLENYLEINEYNENIYEPFITVSNRIKDLNNNLFEIMISFVSGEYLSYHAAMYLDYDGEENDVEYTIEIKIDKCDIETIKKLLV
;
A
#
# COMPACT_ATOMS: atom_id res chain seq x y z
N MET A 1 -5.21 9.44 -30.79
CA MET A 1 -5.17 9.05 -29.38
C MET A 1 -4.78 10.26 -28.59
N ASN A 2 -5.68 10.75 -27.72
CA ASN A 2 -5.41 11.93 -26.89
C ASN A 2 -4.42 11.55 -25.76
N LEU A 3 -3.87 12.54 -25.04
CA LEU A 3 -2.88 12.27 -23.97
C LEU A 3 -3.44 11.34 -22.87
N LEU A 4 -4.70 11.48 -22.50
CA LEU A 4 -5.33 10.64 -21.47
C LEU A 4 -5.42 9.18 -21.93
N GLU A 5 -5.91 8.93 -23.15
CA GLU A 5 -5.98 7.58 -23.74
C GLU A 5 -4.60 6.92 -23.82
N ASN A 6 -3.58 7.68 -24.23
CA ASN A 6 -2.19 7.21 -24.25
C ASN A 6 -1.71 6.80 -22.85
N GLY A 7 -1.95 7.66 -21.86
CA GLY A 7 -1.57 7.39 -20.48
C GLY A 7 -2.25 6.15 -19.91
N PHE A 8 -3.55 5.98 -20.18
CA PHE A 8 -4.33 4.81 -19.76
C PHE A 8 -3.90 3.51 -20.45
N ASP A 9 -3.64 3.53 -21.75
CA ASP A 9 -3.18 2.34 -22.48
C ASP A 9 -1.81 1.86 -21.95
N SER A 10 -0.89 2.79 -21.69
CA SER A 10 0.39 2.46 -21.06
C SER A 10 0.23 1.93 -19.63
N LEU A 11 -0.71 2.48 -18.85
CA LEU A 11 -0.99 1.95 -17.51
C LEU A 11 -1.49 0.51 -17.59
N LYS A 12 -2.45 0.24 -18.47
CA LYS A 12 -3.01 -1.10 -18.68
C LYS A 12 -1.92 -2.10 -19.06
N LYS A 13 -1.00 -1.72 -19.96
CA LYS A 13 0.14 -2.55 -20.35
C LYS A 13 1.06 -2.86 -19.16
N CYS A 14 1.32 -1.88 -18.29
CA CYS A 14 2.08 -2.10 -17.05
C CYS A 14 1.40 -3.15 -16.15
N ILE A 15 0.11 -3.02 -15.88
CA ILE A 15 -0.63 -3.96 -15.00
C ILE A 15 -0.66 -5.37 -15.59
N ILE A 16 -0.96 -5.50 -16.88
CA ILE A 16 -0.94 -6.81 -17.57
C ILE A 16 0.46 -7.43 -17.49
N GLY A 17 1.51 -6.63 -17.71
CA GLY A 17 2.89 -7.10 -17.61
C GLY A 17 3.23 -7.60 -16.20
N LEU A 18 2.83 -6.88 -15.15
CA LEU A 18 3.07 -7.32 -13.77
C LEU A 18 2.41 -8.66 -13.46
N LYS A 19 1.17 -8.88 -13.92
CA LYS A 19 0.49 -10.17 -13.75
C LYS A 19 1.23 -11.31 -14.44
N GLN A 20 1.74 -11.04 -15.63
CA GLN A 20 2.56 -12.01 -16.36
C GLN A 20 3.84 -12.32 -15.58
N ALA A 21 4.55 -11.28 -15.12
CA ALA A 21 5.78 -11.41 -14.34
C ALA A 21 5.60 -12.23 -13.06
N ALA A 22 4.50 -11.99 -12.32
CA ALA A 22 4.17 -12.71 -11.08
C ALA A 22 4.03 -14.23 -11.26
N THR A 23 3.74 -14.69 -12.48
CA THR A 23 3.59 -16.13 -12.81
C THR A 23 4.81 -16.74 -13.49
N MET A 24 5.80 -15.92 -13.85
CA MET A 24 7.01 -16.37 -14.53
C MET A 24 8.11 -16.71 -13.53
N LEU A 25 8.93 -17.73 -13.87
CA LEU A 25 10.14 -18.02 -13.13
C LEU A 25 11.19 -16.93 -13.38
N GLU A 26 11.85 -16.46 -12.32
CA GLU A 26 12.91 -15.44 -12.39
C GLU A 26 14.08 -15.84 -13.30
N THR A 27 14.29 -17.15 -13.50
CA THR A 27 15.32 -17.70 -14.39
C THR A 27 14.96 -17.64 -15.87
N ASN A 28 13.73 -17.23 -16.20
CA ASN A 28 13.29 -17.10 -17.58
C ASN A 28 13.97 -15.87 -18.23
N PRO A 29 14.65 -16.00 -19.38
CA PRO A 29 15.29 -14.86 -20.05
C PRO A 29 14.31 -13.74 -20.42
N ASP A 30 13.05 -14.06 -20.70
CA ASP A 30 12.02 -13.08 -21.08
C ASP A 30 11.55 -12.24 -19.88
N TYR A 31 11.78 -12.72 -18.66
CA TYR A 31 11.36 -12.04 -17.44
C TYR A 31 12.04 -10.68 -17.27
N GLU A 32 13.34 -10.57 -17.58
CA GLU A 32 14.05 -9.29 -17.50
C GLU A 32 13.52 -8.27 -18.53
N PHE A 33 13.23 -8.73 -19.76
CA PHE A 33 12.65 -7.87 -20.80
C PHE A 33 11.26 -7.38 -20.39
N LEU A 34 10.45 -8.26 -19.82
CA LEU A 34 9.13 -7.91 -19.31
C LEU A 34 9.22 -6.85 -18.20
N LEU A 35 10.16 -6.96 -17.26
CA LEU A 35 10.36 -5.94 -16.22
C LEU A 35 10.77 -4.57 -16.80
N LYS A 36 11.58 -4.56 -17.86
CA LYS A 36 11.94 -3.32 -18.57
C LYS A 36 10.71 -2.67 -19.19
N ASP A 37 9.88 -3.46 -19.87
CA ASP A 37 8.66 -2.98 -20.49
C ASP A 37 7.66 -2.45 -19.46
N ILE A 38 7.47 -3.15 -18.34
CA ILE A 38 6.61 -2.70 -17.24
C ILE A 38 7.11 -1.33 -16.73
N THR A 39 8.41 -1.21 -16.45
CA THR A 39 9.02 0.04 -15.95
C THR A 39 8.82 1.20 -16.91
N ILE A 40 9.08 0.98 -18.20
CA ILE A 40 8.92 1.99 -19.25
C ILE A 40 7.46 2.40 -19.38
N ASN A 41 6.54 1.43 -19.36
CA ASN A 41 5.11 1.68 -19.47
C ASN A 41 4.57 2.47 -18.27
N LEU A 42 4.98 2.15 -17.04
CA LEU A 42 4.57 2.90 -15.86
C LEU A 42 5.10 4.32 -15.85
N HIS A 43 6.39 4.50 -16.16
CA HIS A 43 7.03 5.81 -16.25
C HIS A 43 6.32 6.69 -17.28
N HIS A 44 6.13 6.15 -18.49
CA HIS A 44 5.47 6.86 -19.57
C HIS A 44 4.00 7.17 -19.27
N SER A 45 3.26 6.21 -18.69
CA SER A 45 1.87 6.42 -18.26
C SER A 45 1.77 7.58 -17.27
N THR A 46 2.60 7.54 -16.23
CA THR A 46 2.62 8.57 -15.18
C THR A 46 2.95 9.93 -15.76
N GLU A 47 4.01 10.05 -16.57
CA GLU A 47 4.35 11.31 -17.25
C GLU A 47 3.18 11.83 -18.08
N THR A 48 2.55 10.97 -18.87
CA THR A 48 1.50 11.37 -19.82
C THR A 48 0.22 11.79 -19.10
N LEU A 49 -0.21 11.05 -18.08
CA LEU A 49 -1.39 11.40 -17.28
C LEU A 49 -1.15 12.69 -16.48
N PHE A 50 0.03 12.86 -15.89
CA PHE A 50 0.37 14.10 -15.20
C PHE A 50 0.44 15.28 -16.16
N LYS A 51 1.01 15.11 -17.36
CA LYS A 51 0.97 16.13 -18.42
C LYS A 51 -0.45 16.51 -18.83
N ALA A 52 -1.36 15.53 -18.92
CA ALA A 52 -2.77 15.81 -19.20
C ALA A 52 -3.41 16.66 -18.09
N LEU A 53 -3.11 16.38 -16.81
CA LEU A 53 -3.54 17.20 -15.68
C LEU A 53 -2.96 18.62 -15.74
N VAL A 54 -1.66 18.76 -16.02
CA VAL A 54 -1.03 20.08 -16.20
C VAL A 54 -1.72 20.86 -17.30
N MET A 55 -1.98 20.23 -18.45
CA MET A 55 -2.66 20.90 -19.57
C MET A 55 -4.10 21.29 -19.25
N LYS A 56 -4.82 20.47 -18.48
CA LYS A 56 -6.18 20.75 -18.01
C LYS A 56 -6.20 21.95 -17.06
N TYR A 57 -5.19 22.06 -16.19
CA TYR A 57 -5.04 23.19 -15.27
C TYR A 57 -4.61 24.47 -16.00
N ASN A 58 -3.53 24.41 -16.78
CA ASN A 58 -3.04 25.49 -17.61
C ASN A 58 -2.20 24.96 -18.79
N PRO A 59 -2.63 25.15 -20.06
CA PRO A 59 -1.96 24.58 -21.22
C PRO A 59 -0.55 25.11 -21.46
N TYR A 60 -0.18 26.26 -20.90
CA TYR A 60 1.16 26.84 -21.07
C TYR A 60 2.20 26.20 -20.17
N LEU A 61 1.80 25.59 -19.05
CA LEU A 61 2.72 24.93 -18.11
C LEU A 61 3.35 23.66 -18.68
N ILE A 62 2.84 23.15 -19.81
CA ILE A 62 3.38 21.95 -20.47
C ILE A 62 4.75 22.20 -21.12
N TYR A 63 5.12 23.46 -21.37
CA TYR A 63 6.35 23.82 -22.05
C TYR A 63 7.50 23.96 -21.05
N ALA A 64 8.64 23.36 -21.36
CA ALA A 64 9.84 23.46 -20.52
C ALA A 64 10.35 24.91 -20.38
N ASP A 65 10.11 25.75 -21.40
CA ASP A 65 10.39 27.19 -21.38
C ASP A 65 9.18 27.96 -21.94
N VAL A 66 8.32 28.41 -21.02
CA VAL A 66 7.11 29.18 -21.35
C VAL A 66 7.46 30.49 -22.03
N ASN A 67 8.53 31.17 -21.62
CA ASN A 67 8.92 32.46 -22.19
C ASN A 67 9.36 32.31 -23.64
N LYS A 68 10.14 31.26 -23.93
CA LYS A 68 10.55 30.92 -25.30
C LYS A 68 9.36 30.56 -26.17
N TYR A 69 8.41 29.77 -25.66
CA TYR A 69 7.17 29.46 -26.35
C TYR A 69 6.37 30.74 -26.68
N LEU A 70 6.10 31.59 -25.68
CA LEU A 70 5.32 32.81 -25.86
C LEU A 70 6.00 33.78 -26.85
N LYS A 71 7.32 33.95 -26.75
CA LYS A 71 8.08 34.79 -27.69
C LYS A 71 7.93 34.28 -29.12
N GLN A 72 8.01 32.96 -29.31
CA GLN A 72 7.89 32.34 -30.63
C GLN A 72 6.46 32.43 -31.18
N GLU A 73 5.43 32.27 -30.36
CA GLU A 73 4.04 32.47 -30.78
C GLU A 73 3.77 33.90 -31.21
N VAL A 74 4.33 34.87 -30.49
CA VAL A 74 4.28 36.29 -30.86
C VAL A 74 5.01 36.54 -32.19
N GLU A 75 6.21 36.00 -32.38
CA GLU A 75 6.94 36.07 -33.66
C GLU A 75 6.18 35.40 -34.82
N ASN A 76 5.43 34.32 -34.54
CA ASN A 76 4.60 33.60 -35.50
C ASN A 76 3.38 34.40 -35.98
N LEU A 77 2.89 35.39 -35.20
CA LEU A 77 1.80 36.27 -35.63
C LEU A 77 2.18 37.18 -36.81
N TRP A 78 3.46 37.52 -36.93
CA TRP A 78 3.97 38.44 -37.96
C TRP A 78 4.80 37.75 -39.06
N SER A 79 5.01 36.44 -38.96
CA SER A 79 5.84 35.67 -39.89
C SER A 79 5.01 35.03 -41.00
N VAL A 80 5.45 35.17 -42.25
CA VAL A 80 4.82 34.53 -43.43
C VAL A 80 4.97 33.00 -43.40
N SER A 81 6.00 32.50 -42.71
CA SER A 81 6.20 31.08 -42.41
C SER A 81 6.21 30.86 -40.89
N LYS A 82 5.17 30.22 -40.36
CA LYS A 82 5.12 29.83 -38.94
C LYS A 82 6.25 28.86 -38.65
N ARG A 83 7.08 29.16 -37.64
CA ARG A 83 8.06 28.20 -37.11
C ARG A 83 7.35 27.29 -36.13
N ASN A 84 7.66 25.98 -36.14
CA ASN A 84 7.15 25.05 -35.13
C ASN A 84 7.48 25.57 -33.72
N SER A 85 6.44 25.84 -32.93
CA SER A 85 6.55 26.33 -31.56
C SER A 85 7.42 25.38 -30.73
N CYS A 86 8.26 25.96 -29.85
CA CYS A 86 9.19 25.29 -28.93
C CYS A 86 8.80 23.83 -28.61
N GLU A 87 9.57 22.88 -29.16
CA GLU A 87 9.22 21.45 -29.16
C GLU A 87 9.42 20.75 -27.80
N SER A 88 10.16 21.34 -26.87
CA SER A 88 10.46 20.73 -25.57
C SER A 88 9.32 20.94 -24.57
N THR A 89 8.64 19.86 -24.22
CA THR A 89 7.71 19.80 -23.09
C THR A 89 8.43 19.49 -21.79
N ILE A 90 7.81 19.80 -20.66
CA ILE A 90 8.27 19.43 -19.32
C ILE A 90 8.55 17.92 -19.22
N GLN A 91 9.47 17.49 -18.36
CA GLN A 91 9.80 16.07 -18.19
C GLN A 91 9.00 15.41 -17.07
N PHE A 92 9.24 14.12 -16.80
CA PHE A 92 8.54 13.33 -15.77
C PHE A 92 8.46 14.02 -14.40
N LEU A 93 9.59 14.43 -13.83
CA LEU A 93 9.61 15.06 -12.51
C LEU A 93 8.98 16.46 -12.52
N ASP A 94 9.20 17.23 -13.59
CA ASP A 94 8.59 18.55 -13.76
C ASP A 94 7.06 18.44 -13.78
N ALA A 95 6.51 17.46 -14.52
CA ALA A 95 5.07 17.21 -14.57
C ALA A 95 4.50 16.85 -13.19
N ILE A 96 5.22 16.02 -12.43
CA ILE A 96 4.85 15.68 -11.04
C ILE A 96 4.85 16.92 -10.14
N HIS A 97 5.92 17.73 -10.17
CA HIS A 97 6.00 18.95 -9.37
C HIS A 97 4.88 19.92 -9.73
N CYS A 98 4.60 20.11 -11.02
CA CYS A 98 3.51 20.96 -11.48
C CYS A 98 2.16 20.49 -10.94
N VAL A 99 1.85 19.19 -11.02
CA VAL A 99 0.56 18.67 -10.51
C VAL A 99 0.46 18.79 -8.99
N ILE A 100 1.53 18.47 -8.24
CA ILE A 100 1.55 18.60 -6.77
C ILE A 100 1.18 20.03 -6.37
N VAL A 101 1.81 21.02 -7.00
CA VAL A 101 1.58 22.43 -6.69
C VAL A 101 0.21 22.90 -7.20
N ALA A 102 -0.13 22.61 -8.46
CA ALA A 102 -1.36 23.09 -9.09
C ALA A 102 -2.63 22.55 -8.43
N TYR A 103 -2.60 21.30 -7.97
CA TYR A 103 -3.73 20.62 -7.31
C TYR A 103 -3.59 20.58 -5.79
N SER A 104 -2.55 21.20 -5.21
CA SER A 104 -2.25 21.17 -3.77
C SER A 104 -2.30 19.75 -3.20
N LEU A 105 -1.67 18.80 -3.89
CA LEU A 105 -1.68 17.40 -3.47
C LEU A 105 -0.80 17.21 -2.23
N SER A 106 -1.37 16.60 -1.20
CA SER A 106 -0.63 16.13 -0.03
C SER A 106 0.04 14.80 -0.35
N ILE A 107 1.24 14.87 -0.94
CA ILE A 107 2.10 13.71 -1.17
C ILE A 107 3.16 13.67 -0.07
N ASP A 108 3.23 12.54 0.64
CA ASP A 108 4.28 12.33 1.63
C ASP A 108 5.66 12.10 0.97
N LYS A 109 6.71 12.21 1.77
CA LYS A 109 8.09 12.11 1.28
C LYS A 109 8.42 10.72 0.72
N GLU A 110 7.84 9.65 1.27
CA GLU A 110 8.07 8.28 0.85
C GLU A 110 7.53 8.06 -0.58
N THR A 111 6.28 8.47 -0.81
CA THR A 111 5.62 8.42 -2.12
C THR A 111 6.38 9.23 -3.17
N TYR A 112 6.81 10.45 -2.84
CA TYR A 112 7.64 11.26 -3.74
C TYR A 112 8.97 10.58 -4.10
N ASN A 113 9.63 9.96 -3.12
CA ASN A 113 10.89 9.24 -3.35
C ASN A 113 10.70 7.99 -4.24
N ARG A 114 9.55 7.29 -4.13
CA ARG A 114 9.20 6.18 -5.03
C ARG A 114 9.07 6.67 -6.48
N LEU A 115 8.45 7.82 -6.71
CA LEU A 115 8.36 8.45 -8.05
C LEU A 115 9.74 8.84 -8.59
N LYS A 116 10.59 9.44 -7.76
CA LYS A 116 11.97 9.79 -8.14
C LYS A 116 12.77 8.55 -8.54
N ARG A 117 12.65 7.46 -7.78
CA ARG A 117 13.28 6.18 -8.09
C ARG A 117 12.82 5.61 -9.41
N LEU A 118 11.51 5.65 -9.71
CA LEU A 118 10.99 5.21 -11.00
C LEU A 118 11.65 5.97 -12.16
N ASN A 119 11.86 7.28 -12.01
CA ASN A 119 12.57 8.10 -13.00
C ASN A 119 14.05 7.70 -13.13
N ASP A 120 14.75 7.55 -12.01
CA ASP A 120 16.16 7.14 -11.99
C ASP A 120 16.35 5.75 -12.63
N THR A 121 15.51 4.78 -12.26
CA THR A 121 15.54 3.42 -12.83
C THR A 121 15.24 3.43 -14.33
N ARG A 122 14.26 4.21 -14.79
CA ARG A 122 13.99 4.35 -16.23
C ARG A 122 15.18 4.96 -16.98
N ASN A 123 15.88 5.94 -16.38
CA ASN A 123 17.07 6.53 -17.01
C ASN A 123 18.22 5.52 -17.10
N ASP A 124 18.43 4.74 -16.03
CA ASP A 124 19.44 3.68 -16.01
C ASP A 124 19.18 2.62 -17.09
N LEU A 125 17.92 2.24 -17.31
CA LEU A 125 17.53 1.33 -18.39
C LEU A 125 17.88 1.85 -19.79
N THR A 126 17.78 3.16 -20.01
CA THR A 126 18.03 3.75 -21.33
C THR A 126 19.51 3.99 -21.62
N HIS A 127 20.38 3.96 -20.60
CA HIS A 127 21.79 4.35 -20.73
C HIS A 127 22.80 3.23 -20.41
N TYR A 128 22.40 2.16 -19.72
CA TYR A 128 23.29 1.05 -19.35
C TYR A 128 22.68 -0.32 -19.69
N THR A 129 23.53 -1.34 -19.87
CA THR A 129 23.10 -2.76 -19.84
C THR A 129 22.77 -3.12 -18.39
N PHE A 130 21.69 -2.55 -17.87
CA PHE A 130 21.24 -2.74 -16.50
C PHE A 130 20.44 -4.04 -16.41
N THR A 131 20.85 -4.91 -15.48
CA THR A 131 20.17 -6.18 -15.17
C THR A 131 19.42 -6.01 -13.86
N PHE A 132 18.10 -6.24 -13.89
CA PHE A 132 17.28 -6.19 -12.68
C PHE A 132 17.52 -7.40 -11.78
N PRO A 133 17.62 -7.20 -10.46
CA PRO A 133 17.31 -8.25 -9.50
C PRO A 133 15.80 -8.57 -9.59
N PRO A 134 15.42 -9.80 -9.92
CA PRO A 134 14.02 -10.21 -10.02
C PRO A 134 13.21 -9.98 -8.72
N LYS A 135 11.90 -9.78 -8.85
CA LYS A 135 10.87 -9.45 -7.83
C LYS A 135 11.00 -8.12 -7.12
N GLU A 136 12.21 -7.56 -7.02
CA GLU A 136 12.40 -6.25 -6.41
C GLU A 136 11.67 -5.17 -7.21
N MET A 137 11.84 -5.16 -8.54
CA MET A 137 11.20 -4.16 -9.39
C MET A 137 9.68 -4.30 -9.39
N GLU A 138 9.17 -5.54 -9.39
CA GLU A 138 7.74 -5.80 -9.24
C GLU A 138 7.20 -5.23 -7.94
N ASN A 139 7.86 -5.51 -6.81
CA ASN A 139 7.45 -5.01 -5.51
C ASN A 139 7.48 -3.48 -5.43
N ARG A 140 8.52 -2.85 -6.00
CA ARG A 140 8.64 -1.39 -6.04
C ARG A 140 7.48 -0.76 -6.81
N ILE A 141 7.12 -1.36 -7.95
CA ILE A 141 6.02 -0.89 -8.77
C ILE A 141 4.68 -1.14 -8.07
N ALA A 142 4.46 -2.35 -7.54
CA ALA A 142 3.24 -2.73 -6.83
C ALA A 142 2.94 -1.74 -5.69
N LEU A 143 3.94 -1.38 -4.89
CA LEU A 143 3.79 -0.42 -3.79
C LEU A 143 3.59 1.04 -4.22
N LEU A 144 3.91 1.40 -5.47
CA LEU A 144 3.69 2.76 -6.01
C LEU A 144 2.31 2.92 -6.65
N LEU A 145 1.73 1.84 -7.18
CA LEU A 145 0.46 1.89 -7.91
C LEU A 145 -0.72 2.41 -7.07
N PRO A 146 -0.96 1.99 -5.82
CA PRO A 146 -2.05 2.52 -4.99
C PRO A 146 -2.00 4.04 -4.82
N GLU A 147 -0.80 4.58 -4.63
CA GLU A 147 -0.60 6.04 -4.48
C GLU A 147 -0.90 6.80 -5.77
N LEU A 148 -0.45 6.27 -6.91
CA LEU A 148 -0.79 6.82 -8.22
C LEU A 148 -2.29 6.78 -8.47
N PHE A 149 -2.96 5.68 -8.14
CA PHE A 149 -4.40 5.52 -8.37
C PHE A 149 -5.22 6.46 -7.51
N ARG A 150 -4.81 6.68 -6.25
CA ARG A 150 -5.43 7.69 -5.39
C ARG A 150 -5.36 9.08 -6.02
N ILE A 151 -4.23 9.44 -6.62
CA ILE A 151 -4.07 10.72 -7.33
C ILE A 151 -4.96 10.75 -8.58
N TYR A 152 -4.97 9.68 -9.38
CA TYR A 152 -5.75 9.60 -10.61
C TYR A 152 -7.25 9.62 -10.35
N ALA A 153 -7.76 8.84 -9.41
CA ALA A 153 -9.16 8.83 -9.01
C ALA A 153 -9.62 10.22 -8.54
N LYS A 154 -8.75 10.93 -7.81
CA LYS A 154 -9.04 12.28 -7.33
C LYS A 154 -9.03 13.33 -8.44
N CYS A 155 -8.10 13.24 -9.40
CA CYS A 155 -7.82 14.34 -10.34
C CYS A 155 -8.35 14.10 -11.77
N ILE A 156 -8.59 12.84 -12.15
CA ILE A 156 -8.98 12.41 -13.49
C ILE A 156 -10.35 11.71 -13.40
N PRO A 157 -11.45 12.40 -13.73
CA PRO A 157 -12.81 11.84 -13.65
C PRO A 157 -13.00 10.52 -14.41
N GLU A 158 -12.28 10.36 -15.53
CA GLU A 158 -12.35 9.18 -16.39
C GLU A 158 -11.63 7.96 -15.82
N PHE A 159 -10.79 8.13 -14.78
CA PHE A 159 -9.96 7.05 -14.25
C PHE A 159 -10.79 5.97 -13.54
N GLU A 160 -11.77 6.35 -12.74
CA GLU A 160 -12.62 5.39 -12.00
C GLU A 160 -13.36 4.41 -12.93
N PRO A 161 -14.12 4.89 -13.94
CA PRO A 161 -14.74 3.99 -14.93
C PRO A 161 -13.71 3.12 -15.66
N PHE A 162 -12.56 3.70 -16.02
CA PHE A 162 -11.50 2.98 -16.72
C PHE A 162 -10.89 1.85 -15.85
N ALA A 163 -10.58 2.14 -14.59
CA ALA A 163 -9.97 1.20 -13.67
C ALA A 163 -10.91 0.02 -13.39
N LYS A 164 -12.20 0.27 -13.18
CA LYS A 164 -13.23 -0.77 -13.01
C LYS A 164 -13.38 -1.64 -14.25
N ALA A 165 -13.50 -1.03 -15.44
CA ALA A 165 -13.68 -1.75 -16.70
C ALA A 165 -12.47 -2.63 -17.09
N ASN A 166 -11.29 -2.36 -16.53
CA ASN A 166 -10.06 -3.08 -16.83
C ASN A 166 -9.52 -3.88 -15.63
N HIS A 167 -10.31 -4.04 -14.56
CA HIS A 167 -9.95 -4.78 -13.34
C HIS A 167 -8.64 -4.32 -12.67
N ILE A 168 -8.29 -3.05 -12.82
CA ILE A 168 -6.99 -2.51 -12.36
C ILE A 168 -6.85 -2.56 -10.85
N TYR A 169 -7.93 -2.27 -10.11
CA TYR A 169 -7.92 -2.29 -8.64
C TYR A 169 -7.63 -3.69 -8.11
N THR A 170 -8.44 -4.68 -8.48
CA THR A 170 -8.27 -6.07 -8.04
C THR A 170 -6.90 -6.63 -8.39
N ASP A 171 -6.40 -6.35 -9.60
CA ASP A 171 -5.10 -6.82 -10.05
C ASP A 171 -3.94 -6.20 -9.24
N THR A 172 -4.05 -4.91 -8.91
CA THR A 172 -3.02 -4.19 -8.14
C THR A 172 -3.03 -4.58 -6.68
N GLU A 173 -4.21 -4.81 -6.12
CA GLU A 173 -4.39 -5.22 -4.73
C GLU A 173 -3.68 -6.56 -4.47
N VAL A 174 -3.89 -7.57 -5.34
CA VAL A 174 -3.18 -8.87 -5.28
C VAL A 174 -1.66 -8.71 -5.32
N LEU A 175 -1.16 -7.85 -6.21
CA LEU A 175 0.28 -7.59 -6.35
C LEU A 175 0.86 -6.89 -5.11
N THR A 176 0.10 -5.97 -4.53
CA THR A 176 0.50 -5.19 -3.35
C THR A 176 0.58 -6.10 -2.13
N GLU A 177 -0.45 -6.90 -1.87
CA GLU A 177 -0.49 -7.86 -0.78
C GLU A 177 0.68 -8.86 -0.84
N ALA A 178 0.98 -9.39 -2.04
CA ALA A 178 2.11 -10.29 -2.23
C ALA A 178 3.46 -9.61 -1.90
N ALA A 179 3.63 -8.34 -2.28
CA ALA A 179 4.82 -7.56 -1.99
C ALA A 179 4.98 -7.28 -0.48
N GLU A 180 3.87 -6.97 0.22
CA GLU A 180 3.85 -6.74 1.66
C GLU A 180 4.21 -8.00 2.46
N ILE A 181 3.67 -9.16 2.08
CA ILE A 181 4.01 -10.45 2.71
C ILE A 181 5.50 -10.74 2.55
N LEU A 182 6.05 -10.57 1.34
CA LEU A 182 7.47 -10.79 1.08
C LEU A 182 8.34 -9.83 1.91
N ASN A 183 8.00 -8.54 1.93
CA ASN A 183 8.73 -7.53 2.69
C ASN A 183 8.72 -7.82 4.19
N LEU A 184 7.58 -8.24 4.76
CA LEU A 184 7.49 -8.62 6.16
C LEU A 184 8.42 -9.79 6.49
N ASN A 185 8.41 -10.84 5.67
CA ASN A 185 9.28 -12.01 5.85
C ASN A 185 10.77 -11.62 5.81
N LEU A 186 11.17 -10.80 4.85
CA LEU A 186 12.55 -10.30 4.75
C LEU A 186 12.96 -9.48 5.98
N ALA A 187 12.09 -8.57 6.43
CA ALA A 187 12.33 -7.74 7.61
C ALA A 187 12.50 -8.56 8.89
N LEU A 188 11.62 -9.55 9.09
CA LEU A 188 11.64 -10.43 10.26
C LEU A 188 12.87 -11.34 10.26
N ASN A 189 13.27 -11.85 9.08
CA ASN A 189 14.50 -12.62 8.95
C ASN A 189 15.73 -11.80 9.35
N LEU A 190 15.81 -10.55 8.90
CA LEU A 190 16.86 -9.62 9.30
C LEU A 190 16.80 -9.33 10.82
N LYS A 191 15.60 -9.10 11.38
CA LYS A 191 15.42 -8.85 12.82
C LYS A 191 15.92 -10.02 13.66
N ARG A 192 15.63 -11.26 13.26
CA ARG A 192 16.13 -12.47 13.92
C ARG A 192 17.67 -12.51 13.95
N ARG A 193 18.33 -12.21 12.82
CA ARG A 193 19.79 -12.10 12.75
C ARG A 193 20.32 -10.95 13.61
N TRP A 194 19.61 -9.83 13.64
CA TRP A 194 19.94 -8.67 14.48
C TRP A 194 19.91 -8.99 15.98
N LEU A 195 18.88 -9.71 16.44
CA LEU A 195 18.76 -10.13 17.84
C LEU A 195 19.87 -11.12 18.23
N LYS A 196 20.21 -12.07 17.36
CA LYS A 196 21.37 -12.96 17.55
C LYS A 196 22.66 -12.16 17.69
N ALA A 197 22.86 -11.16 16.84
CA ALA A 197 24.02 -10.29 16.89
C ALA A 197 24.12 -9.49 18.20
N LYS A 198 22.98 -9.00 18.73
CA LYS A 198 22.94 -8.37 20.06
C LYS A 198 23.34 -9.31 21.19
N THR A 199 22.90 -10.57 21.15
CA THR A 199 23.31 -11.57 22.14
C THR A 199 24.83 -11.78 22.11
N ILE A 200 25.42 -11.82 20.91
CA ILE A 200 26.88 -11.91 20.75
C ILE A 200 27.58 -10.66 21.31
N CYS A 201 27.06 -9.45 21.04
CA CYS A 201 27.59 -8.21 21.63
C CYS A 201 27.64 -8.30 23.15
N ASN A 202 26.53 -8.71 23.79
CA ASN A 202 26.44 -8.82 25.24
C ASN A 202 27.45 -9.84 25.79
N TYR A 203 27.60 -10.98 25.09
CA TYR A 203 28.59 -11.98 25.44
C TYR A 203 30.04 -11.44 25.37
N LEU A 204 30.39 -10.74 24.28
CA LEU A 204 31.72 -10.17 24.09
C LEU A 204 32.02 -9.06 25.10
N MET A 205 31.06 -8.22 25.44
CA MET A 205 31.21 -7.20 26.48
C MET A 205 31.56 -7.81 27.85
N ALA A 206 31.08 -9.02 28.14
CA ALA A 206 31.44 -9.77 29.35
C ALA A 206 32.81 -10.47 29.27
N HIS A 207 33.45 -10.52 28.10
CA HIS A 207 34.74 -11.21 27.86
C HIS A 207 35.74 -10.32 27.08
N PRO A 208 36.34 -9.30 27.73
CA PRO A 208 37.19 -8.31 27.05
C PRO A 208 38.42 -8.89 26.34
N ASP A 209 38.95 -10.01 26.82
CA ASP A 209 40.06 -10.75 26.22
C ASP A 209 39.75 -11.20 24.78
N LYS A 210 38.49 -11.56 24.51
CA LYS A 210 38.03 -11.96 23.17
C LYS A 210 37.87 -10.79 22.23
N ILE A 211 37.55 -9.61 22.75
CA ILE A 211 37.43 -8.38 21.95
C ILE A 211 38.78 -8.04 21.32
N GLN A 212 39.86 -8.06 22.11
CA GLN A 212 41.20 -7.73 21.60
C GLN A 212 41.63 -8.66 20.46
N ALA A 213 41.30 -9.95 20.55
CA ALA A 213 41.59 -10.91 19.49
C ALA A 213 40.85 -10.62 18.18
N ILE A 214 39.64 -10.04 18.22
CA ILE A 214 38.88 -9.65 17.03
C ILE A 214 39.54 -8.43 16.37
N PHE A 215 39.85 -7.38 17.14
CA PHE A 215 40.47 -6.17 16.59
C PHE A 215 41.87 -6.44 16.03
N ASN A 216 42.63 -7.35 16.62
CA ASN A 216 43.95 -7.76 16.12
C ASN A 216 43.88 -8.56 14.80
N LYS A 217 42.71 -9.14 14.47
CA LYS A 217 42.48 -9.87 13.20
C LYS A 217 42.01 -8.96 12.07
N LYS A 218 41.71 -7.69 12.37
CA LYS A 218 41.30 -6.72 11.36
C LYS A 218 42.42 -6.58 10.33
N LYS A 219 42.08 -6.78 9.05
CA LYS A 219 43.07 -6.72 7.97
C LYS A 219 43.33 -5.27 7.60
N GLU A 220 44.60 -4.87 7.57
CA GLU A 220 45.04 -3.47 7.39
C GLU A 220 44.65 -2.85 6.04
N ASN A 221 44.24 -3.64 5.04
CA ASN A 221 43.91 -3.18 3.69
C ASN A 221 42.45 -3.44 3.26
N GLU A 222 41.57 -3.86 4.18
CA GLU A 222 40.17 -4.13 3.87
C GLU A 222 39.23 -2.98 4.27
N LYS A 223 38.14 -2.82 3.52
CA LYS A 223 37.14 -1.77 3.77
C LYS A 223 36.16 -2.24 4.85
N TYR A 224 36.24 -1.60 6.01
CA TYR A 224 35.29 -1.79 7.12
C TYR A 224 34.44 -0.53 7.30
N ILE A 225 33.13 -0.73 7.52
CA ILE A 225 32.20 0.35 7.87
C ILE A 225 31.63 0.14 9.28
N LYS A 226 30.89 1.14 9.77
CA LYS A 226 30.15 1.06 11.03
C LYS A 226 29.05 0.00 10.90
N CYS A 227 29.02 -0.97 11.80
CA CYS A 227 27.95 -1.96 11.86
C CYS A 227 26.67 -1.30 12.41
N PRO A 228 25.51 -1.50 11.77
CA PRO A 228 24.26 -0.86 12.21
C PRO A 228 23.71 -1.44 13.53
N CYS A 229 24.13 -2.65 13.92
CA CYS A 229 23.71 -3.29 15.18
C CYS A 229 24.64 -2.97 16.36
N CYS A 230 25.95 -3.09 16.19
CA CYS A 230 26.90 -2.94 17.30
C CYS A 230 27.67 -1.62 17.30
N GLU A 231 27.48 -0.80 16.26
CA GLU A 231 28.13 0.49 16.07
C GLU A 231 29.66 0.47 15.96
N LYS A 232 30.29 -0.70 15.94
CA LYS A 232 31.74 -0.84 15.74
C LYS A 232 32.07 -0.79 14.25
N SER A 233 33.19 -0.16 13.90
CA SER A 233 33.75 -0.11 12.54
C SER A 233 34.42 -1.43 12.14
N LEU A 234 33.63 -2.50 12.17
CA LEU A 234 34.02 -3.90 11.96
C LEU A 234 33.03 -4.64 11.04
N LEU A 235 32.16 -3.92 10.31
CA LEU A 235 31.37 -4.52 9.24
C LEU A 235 32.24 -4.61 7.99
N PHE A 236 32.70 -5.83 7.69
CA PHE A 236 33.53 -6.12 6.52
C PHE A 236 32.65 -6.18 5.26
N ILE A 237 32.95 -5.36 4.27
CA ILE A 237 32.18 -5.29 3.02
C ILE A 237 32.65 -6.38 2.06
N THR A 238 31.74 -7.29 1.72
CA THR A 238 32.01 -8.41 0.81
C THR A 238 31.53 -8.12 -0.61
N SER A 239 30.45 -7.36 -0.76
CA SER A 239 29.90 -6.98 -2.06
C SER A 239 29.02 -5.74 -1.95
N ASN A 240 28.55 -5.24 -3.10
CA ASN A 240 27.57 -4.17 -3.17
C ASN A 240 26.29 -4.72 -3.80
N TYR A 241 25.16 -4.27 -3.29
CA TYR A 241 23.88 -4.33 -3.96
C TYR A 241 23.68 -3.03 -4.74
N ILE A 242 23.36 -3.11 -6.03
CA ILE A 242 23.18 -1.94 -6.91
C ILE A 242 21.75 -1.99 -7.44
N ALA A 243 20.89 -1.12 -6.92
CA ALA A 243 19.51 -0.99 -7.39
C ALA A 243 19.35 0.10 -8.46
N SER A 244 20.22 1.11 -8.44
CA SER A 244 20.38 2.13 -9.48
C SER A 244 21.80 2.71 -9.39
N VAL A 245 22.17 3.59 -10.31
CA VAL A 245 23.45 4.34 -10.22
C VAL A 245 23.53 5.16 -8.91
N THR A 246 22.40 5.56 -8.35
CA THR A 246 22.29 6.38 -7.13
C THR A 246 21.96 5.58 -5.86
N ASP A 247 21.48 4.33 -5.98
CA ASP A 247 21.04 3.48 -4.85
C ASP A 247 21.94 2.24 -4.76
N VAL A 248 23.06 2.40 -4.04
CA VAL A 248 24.05 1.34 -3.78
C VAL A 248 24.07 1.00 -2.30
N ARG A 249 23.79 -0.27 -1.95
CA ARG A 249 23.83 -0.77 -0.57
C ARG A 249 25.04 -1.66 -0.35
N LEU A 250 25.71 -1.48 0.78
CA LEU A 250 26.89 -2.26 1.13
C LEU A 250 26.47 -3.55 1.83
N LEU A 251 26.92 -4.69 1.30
CA LEU A 251 26.65 -6.02 1.84
C LEU A 251 27.89 -6.54 2.56
N GLY A 252 27.70 -7.33 3.61
CA GLY A 252 28.82 -7.75 4.42
C GLY A 252 28.45 -8.44 5.72
N ALA A 253 29.47 -8.77 6.50
CA ALA A 253 29.32 -9.37 7.81
C ALA A 253 30.14 -8.63 8.86
N CYS A 254 29.55 -8.41 10.04
CA CYS A 254 30.25 -7.77 11.13
C CYS A 254 31.15 -8.79 11.83
N GLU A 255 32.46 -8.55 11.84
CA GLU A 255 33.42 -9.41 12.54
C GLU A 255 33.26 -9.33 14.08
N TYR A 256 32.59 -8.28 14.59
CA TYR A 256 32.31 -8.13 16.02
C TYR A 256 31.06 -8.90 16.45
N CYS A 257 29.89 -8.53 15.91
CA CYS A 257 28.61 -9.10 16.35
C CYS A 257 28.06 -10.20 15.43
N SER A 258 28.77 -10.55 14.37
CA SER A 258 28.35 -11.54 13.36
C SER A 258 27.03 -11.21 12.66
N LEU A 259 26.56 -9.96 12.70
CA LEU A 259 25.45 -9.53 11.86
C LEU A 259 25.86 -9.63 10.40
N GLU A 260 25.13 -10.42 9.63
CA GLU A 260 25.25 -10.52 8.18
C GLU A 260 24.16 -9.68 7.52
N ILE A 261 24.54 -8.88 6.53
CA ILE A 261 23.68 -8.14 5.61
C ILE A 261 23.91 -8.72 4.21
N ASN A 262 22.91 -9.45 3.70
CA ASN A 262 22.97 -10.18 2.44
C ASN A 262 22.14 -9.51 1.34
N GLN A 263 22.09 -10.12 0.16
CA GLN A 263 21.37 -9.56 -0.99
C GLN A 263 19.87 -9.36 -0.73
N ASN A 264 19.23 -10.23 0.03
CA ASN A 264 17.80 -10.09 0.35
C ASN A 264 17.54 -8.91 1.29
N ASP A 265 18.48 -8.61 2.19
CA ASP A 265 18.41 -7.41 3.02
C ASP A 265 18.59 -6.16 2.15
N GLY A 266 19.55 -6.19 1.22
CA GLY A 266 19.73 -5.16 0.20
C GLY A 266 18.43 -4.88 -0.56
N LYS A 267 17.77 -5.93 -1.07
CA LYS A 267 16.46 -5.86 -1.74
C LYS A 267 15.40 -5.18 -0.86
N PHE A 268 15.27 -5.63 0.39
CA PHE A 268 14.31 -5.09 1.35
C PHE A 268 14.54 -3.60 1.64
N PHE A 269 15.78 -3.19 1.90
CA PHE A 269 16.08 -1.78 2.16
C PHE A 269 15.79 -0.92 0.94
N CYS A 270 16.08 -1.43 -0.25
CA CYS A 270 15.81 -0.78 -1.51
C CYS A 270 14.31 -0.64 -1.82
N SER A 271 13.47 -1.59 -1.39
CA SER A 271 12.01 -1.52 -1.58
C SER A 271 11.30 -0.59 -0.58
N ILE A 272 11.91 -0.32 0.59
CA ILE A 272 11.23 0.37 1.70
C ILE A 272 11.95 1.62 2.22
N LEU A 273 13.26 1.58 2.44
CA LEU A 273 14.00 2.71 3.02
C LEU A 273 14.33 3.77 1.98
N GLU A 274 14.57 5.02 2.39
CA GLU A 274 15.08 6.07 1.49
C GLU A 274 16.55 5.81 1.09
N ILE A 275 17.03 6.45 0.00
CA ILE A 275 18.40 6.25 -0.52
C ILE A 275 19.46 6.58 0.56
N ASP A 276 19.23 7.60 1.36
CA ASP A 276 20.19 8.08 2.36
C ASP A 276 19.83 7.68 3.80
N GLU A 277 18.78 6.88 4.00
CA GLU A 277 18.33 6.51 5.33
C GLU A 277 19.26 5.47 5.96
N GLU A 278 19.75 5.76 7.17
CA GLU A 278 20.57 4.84 7.93
C GLU A 278 19.73 3.67 8.46
N ILE A 279 20.25 2.46 8.29
CA ILE A 279 19.65 1.26 8.87
C ILE A 279 19.97 1.25 10.36
N THR A 280 18.95 1.49 11.18
CA THR A 280 19.01 1.37 12.63
C THR A 280 18.02 0.30 13.08
N GLU A 281 18.07 -0.08 14.35
CA GLU A 281 17.07 -0.98 14.87
C GLU A 281 15.68 -0.33 14.92
N GLU A 282 15.62 0.97 15.18
CA GLU A 282 14.37 1.73 15.20
C GLU A 282 13.73 1.75 13.80
N THR A 283 14.50 2.08 12.76
CA THR A 283 13.99 2.08 11.38
C THR A 283 13.53 0.68 10.95
N LEU A 284 14.27 -0.37 11.32
CA LEU A 284 13.86 -1.75 11.08
C LEU A 284 12.55 -2.10 11.82
N ASN A 285 12.42 -1.76 13.09
CA ASN A 285 11.21 -2.03 13.88
C ASN A 285 9.99 -1.32 13.29
N ASN A 286 10.14 -0.06 12.89
CA ASN A 286 9.07 0.72 12.27
C ASN A 286 8.64 0.11 10.93
N CYS A 287 9.59 -0.34 10.11
CA CYS A 287 9.28 -1.06 8.88
C CYS A 287 8.51 -2.36 9.15
N ILE A 288 8.91 -3.14 10.16
CA ILE A 288 8.22 -4.37 10.53
C ILE A 288 6.79 -4.06 10.96
N LEU A 289 6.58 -3.07 11.84
CA LEU A 289 5.23 -2.71 12.30
C LEU A 289 4.34 -2.24 11.15
N LYS A 290 4.87 -1.43 10.23
CA LYS A 290 4.13 -0.97 9.03
C LYS A 290 3.71 -2.13 8.12
N ASN A 291 4.61 -3.06 7.82
CA ASN A 291 4.26 -4.22 6.98
C ASN A 291 3.36 -5.19 7.74
N LEU A 292 3.52 -5.31 9.05
CA LEU A 292 2.71 -6.17 9.89
C LEU A 292 1.25 -5.68 9.95
N SER A 293 0.99 -4.37 10.04
CA SER A 293 -0.38 -3.84 9.99
C SER A 293 -1.09 -4.27 8.71
N SER A 294 -0.46 -4.10 7.55
CA SER A 294 -1.08 -4.47 6.27
C SER A 294 -1.30 -5.99 6.18
N VAL A 295 -0.25 -6.79 6.50
CA VAL A 295 -0.31 -8.25 6.37
C VAL A 295 -1.36 -8.87 7.30
N ILE A 296 -1.52 -8.34 8.52
CA ILE A 296 -2.55 -8.84 9.44
C ILE A 296 -3.96 -8.63 8.86
N THR A 297 -4.20 -7.55 8.13
CA THR A 297 -5.51 -7.22 7.57
C THR A 297 -5.82 -7.91 6.23
N ILE A 298 -4.90 -8.69 5.66
CA ILE A 298 -5.15 -9.43 4.40
C ILE A 298 -6.12 -10.60 4.66
N THR A 299 -7.22 -10.61 3.91
CA THR A 299 -8.35 -11.56 4.04
C THR A 299 -8.43 -12.57 2.90
N ARG A 300 -7.60 -12.46 1.84
CA ARG A 300 -7.64 -13.40 0.70
C ARG A 300 -7.31 -14.83 1.12
N SER A 301 -8.22 -15.75 0.83
CA SER A 301 -8.13 -17.17 1.20
C SER A 301 -6.83 -17.86 0.73
N ASN A 302 -6.37 -17.58 -0.48
CA ASN A 302 -5.16 -18.19 -1.05
C ASN A 302 -3.85 -17.72 -0.41
N MET A 303 -3.84 -16.63 0.37
CA MET A 303 -2.66 -16.11 1.07
C MET A 303 -2.64 -16.45 2.57
N GLN A 304 -3.76 -16.90 3.13
CA GLN A 304 -3.92 -17.10 4.59
C GLN A 304 -2.87 -18.05 5.17
N LYS A 305 -2.57 -19.13 4.45
CA LYS A 305 -1.59 -20.14 4.89
C LYS A 305 -0.17 -19.58 4.99
N ASP A 306 0.23 -18.76 4.01
CA ASP A 306 1.57 -18.18 3.97
C ASP A 306 1.72 -17.12 5.07
N ILE A 307 0.70 -16.29 5.27
CA ILE A 307 0.65 -15.32 6.36
C ILE A 307 0.78 -16.03 7.71
N GLN A 308 -0.07 -17.04 7.96
CA GLN A 308 -0.04 -17.77 9.22
C GLN A 308 1.32 -18.43 9.46
N SER A 309 1.91 -19.03 8.43
CA SER A 309 3.25 -19.62 8.52
C SER A 309 4.32 -18.60 8.93
N ILE A 310 4.28 -17.38 8.39
CA ILE A 310 5.23 -16.32 8.76
C ILE A 310 5.00 -15.87 10.20
N LEU A 311 3.75 -15.63 10.59
CA LEU A 311 3.41 -15.17 11.94
C LEU A 311 3.82 -16.18 13.01
N ASP A 312 3.60 -17.47 12.75
CA ASP A 312 4.01 -18.55 13.66
C ASP A 312 5.53 -18.71 13.71
N GLU A 313 6.20 -18.67 12.56
CA GLU A 313 7.66 -18.81 12.49
C GLU A 313 8.36 -17.69 13.29
N TYR A 314 7.89 -16.44 13.17
CA TYR A 314 8.54 -15.26 13.72
C TYR A 314 7.83 -14.69 14.95
N ARG A 315 6.98 -15.48 15.61
CA ARG A 315 6.21 -15.06 16.79
C ARG A 315 7.08 -14.44 17.88
N THR A 316 8.28 -15.00 18.10
CA THR A 316 9.22 -14.53 19.14
C THR A 316 9.77 -13.13 18.86
N GLU A 317 9.84 -12.73 17.60
CA GLU A 317 10.29 -11.42 17.15
C GLU A 317 9.11 -10.43 17.08
N ILE A 318 7.94 -10.89 16.64
CA ILE A 318 6.74 -10.06 16.44
C ILE A 318 6.16 -9.58 17.77
N VAL A 319 5.92 -10.49 18.73
CA VAL A 319 5.17 -10.14 19.96
C VAL A 319 5.84 -9.01 20.77
N PRO A 320 7.17 -8.99 20.99
CA PRO A 320 7.83 -7.86 21.65
C PRO A 320 7.69 -6.54 20.87
N LEU A 321 7.71 -6.58 19.54
CA LEU A 321 7.52 -5.40 18.70
C LEU A 321 6.10 -4.86 18.84
N ILE A 322 5.08 -5.73 18.81
CA ILE A 322 3.69 -5.34 19.09
C ILE A 322 3.60 -4.67 20.46
N ASN A 323 4.17 -5.26 21.51
CA ASN A 323 4.09 -4.70 22.86
C ASN A 323 4.71 -3.28 22.98
N THR A 324 5.75 -3.00 22.20
CA THR A 324 6.42 -1.69 22.21
C THR A 324 5.76 -0.67 21.28
N GLY A 325 5.13 -1.12 20.20
CA GLY A 325 4.50 -0.29 19.17
C GLY A 325 2.97 -0.38 19.11
N ILE A 326 2.32 -0.90 20.15
CA ILE A 326 0.91 -1.35 20.10
C ILE A 326 -0.07 -0.28 19.60
N ASN A 327 0.07 0.95 20.09
CA ASN A 327 -0.81 2.06 19.70
C ASN A 327 -0.59 2.49 18.26
N SER A 328 0.67 2.53 17.81
CA SER A 328 1.00 2.89 16.42
C SER A 328 0.50 1.82 15.45
N LEU A 329 0.60 0.55 15.83
CA LEU A 329 0.11 -0.56 15.03
C LEU A 329 -1.42 -0.55 14.98
N ALA A 330 -2.08 -0.35 16.11
CA ALA A 330 -3.54 -0.27 16.19
C ALA A 330 -4.09 0.87 15.32
N GLU A 331 -3.50 2.07 15.41
CA GLU A 331 -3.93 3.21 14.60
C GLU A 331 -3.73 2.96 13.09
N ALA A 332 -2.63 2.31 12.71
CA ALA A 332 -2.39 1.94 11.31
C ALA A 332 -3.41 0.92 10.77
N MET A 333 -3.93 0.04 11.62
CA MET A 333 -4.92 -0.99 11.24
C MET A 333 -6.37 -0.53 11.38
N LYS A 334 -6.62 0.57 12.10
CA LYS A 334 -7.96 1.00 12.52
C LYS A 334 -8.95 1.07 11.37
N ILE A 335 -8.61 1.78 10.30
CA ILE A 335 -9.50 2.00 9.16
C ILE A 335 -9.83 0.67 8.48
N SER A 336 -8.82 -0.13 8.15
CA SER A 336 -9.01 -1.44 7.51
C SER A 336 -9.85 -2.39 8.36
N TYR A 337 -9.67 -2.37 9.69
CA TYR A 337 -10.44 -3.20 10.61
C TYR A 337 -11.89 -2.73 10.75
N GLN A 338 -12.14 -1.42 10.76
CA GLN A 338 -13.49 -0.85 10.78
C GLN A 338 -14.27 -1.21 9.51
N TYR A 339 -13.62 -1.19 8.33
CA TYR A 339 -14.25 -1.61 7.08
C TYR A 339 -14.77 -3.06 7.10
N LEU A 340 -14.09 -3.97 7.81
CA LEU A 340 -14.57 -5.35 7.95
C LEU A 340 -15.91 -5.42 8.70
N VAL A 341 -16.17 -4.45 9.59
CA VAL A 341 -17.44 -4.37 10.32
C VAL A 341 -18.47 -3.55 9.55
N ASP A 342 -18.04 -2.52 8.79
CA ASP A 342 -18.91 -1.79 7.87
C ASP A 342 -19.62 -2.76 6.93
N ASP A 343 -18.90 -3.71 6.32
CA ASP A 343 -19.47 -4.71 5.41
C ASP A 343 -20.56 -5.57 6.10
N MET A 344 -20.34 -5.95 7.36
CA MET A 344 -21.34 -6.66 8.15
C MET A 344 -22.57 -5.79 8.42
N CYS A 345 -22.36 -4.53 8.81
CA CYS A 345 -23.45 -3.58 9.10
C CYS A 345 -24.26 -3.25 7.84
N VAL A 346 -23.62 -3.04 6.71
CA VAL A 346 -24.29 -2.82 5.41
C VAL A 346 -25.14 -4.02 5.04
N TYR A 347 -24.64 -5.24 5.25
CA TYR A 347 -25.43 -6.44 5.02
C TYR A 347 -26.64 -6.52 5.95
N MET A 348 -26.46 -6.29 7.26
CA MET A 348 -27.57 -6.25 8.22
C MET A 348 -28.66 -5.25 7.81
N ALA A 349 -28.26 -4.03 7.48
CA ALA A 349 -29.16 -2.97 7.07
C ALA A 349 -29.94 -3.37 5.81
N LYS A 350 -29.25 -3.97 4.84
CA LYS A 350 -29.87 -4.49 3.62
C LYS A 350 -30.88 -5.60 3.92
N SER A 351 -30.52 -6.60 4.73
CA SER A 351 -31.44 -7.68 5.09
C SER A 351 -32.66 -7.16 5.84
N TYR A 352 -32.46 -6.24 6.79
CA TYR A 352 -33.56 -5.58 7.48
C TYR A 352 -34.49 -4.87 6.49
N PHE A 353 -33.93 -4.07 5.59
CA PHE A 353 -34.68 -3.31 4.58
C PHE A 353 -35.51 -4.24 3.69
N GLU A 354 -34.88 -5.30 3.17
CA GLU A 354 -35.55 -6.26 2.29
C GLU A 354 -36.71 -6.96 3.04
N ASP A 355 -36.46 -7.48 4.23
CA ASP A 355 -37.42 -8.29 4.98
C ASP A 355 -38.56 -7.47 5.60
N ASN A 356 -38.30 -6.26 6.06
CA ASN A 356 -39.26 -5.48 6.87
C ASN A 356 -39.91 -4.34 6.10
N ILE A 357 -39.26 -3.82 5.06
CA ILE A 357 -39.73 -2.63 4.34
C ILE A 357 -40.15 -3.04 2.92
N TYR A 358 -39.23 -3.59 2.14
CA TYR A 358 -39.44 -3.86 0.72
C TYR A 358 -40.51 -4.93 0.48
N TYR A 359 -40.41 -6.08 1.16
CA TYR A 359 -41.37 -7.17 0.96
C TYR A 359 -42.66 -7.02 1.75
N ASN A 360 -42.63 -6.26 2.85
CA ASN A 360 -43.75 -6.20 3.77
C ASN A 360 -44.69 -5.01 3.56
N ASN A 361 -44.36 -3.97 2.78
CA ASN A 361 -45.22 -2.83 2.37
C ASN A 361 -46.03 -2.09 3.48
N ASP A 362 -46.09 -2.61 4.70
CA ASP A 362 -46.99 -2.21 5.78
C ASP A 362 -46.47 -1.00 6.56
N VAL A 363 -45.20 -0.63 6.37
CA VAL A 363 -44.55 0.49 7.10
C VAL A 363 -44.87 1.85 6.48
N VAL A 364 -45.29 1.91 5.21
CA VAL A 364 -45.35 3.19 4.48
C VAL A 364 -46.70 3.91 4.59
N GLU A 365 -47.74 3.25 5.10
CA GLU A 365 -49.09 3.82 5.08
C GLU A 365 -49.36 4.89 6.17
N GLN A 366 -48.51 5.06 7.21
CA GLN A 366 -48.92 5.80 8.42
C GLN A 366 -48.21 7.10 8.80
N ASP A 367 -46.99 7.42 8.35
CA ASP A 367 -46.25 8.58 8.93
C ASP A 367 -45.56 9.52 7.92
N SER A 368 -46.01 9.58 6.65
CA SER A 368 -45.39 10.41 5.59
C SER A 368 -45.71 11.91 5.67
N ILE A 369 -45.18 12.62 6.67
CA ILE A 369 -45.17 14.09 6.70
C ILE A 369 -43.75 14.70 6.69
N ASP A 370 -42.68 13.93 6.94
CA ASP A 370 -41.30 14.46 6.91
C ASP A 370 -40.33 13.58 6.07
N ASP A 371 -39.41 14.26 5.37
CA ASP A 371 -38.66 13.83 4.17
C ASP A 371 -37.52 12.79 4.37
N ASP A 372 -37.27 12.22 5.56
CA ASP A 372 -36.23 11.18 5.74
C ASP A 372 -36.57 10.23 6.91
N PHE A 373 -36.63 8.92 6.66
CA PHE A 373 -36.91 7.92 7.71
C PHE A 373 -35.60 7.35 8.27
N THR A 374 -35.35 7.56 9.56
CA THR A 374 -34.23 6.92 10.28
C THR A 374 -34.71 5.73 11.10
N ILE A 375 -34.13 4.56 10.87
CA ILE A 375 -34.43 3.31 11.59
C ILE A 375 -33.20 2.90 12.39
N GLU A 376 -33.34 2.81 13.71
CA GLU A 376 -32.27 2.35 14.59
C GLU A 376 -32.33 0.83 14.77
N ILE A 377 -31.23 0.14 14.48
CA ILE A 377 -31.05 -1.29 14.70
C ILE A 377 -29.90 -1.49 15.71
N ALA A 378 -30.13 -2.31 16.73
CA ALA A 378 -29.08 -2.71 17.65
C ALA A 378 -28.21 -3.79 17.00
N PHE A 379 -26.88 -3.68 17.10
CA PHE A 379 -25.99 -4.72 16.56
C PHE A 379 -26.21 -6.07 17.23
N SER A 380 -26.68 -6.11 18.48
CA SER A 380 -27.10 -7.34 19.15
C SER A 380 -28.13 -8.18 18.39
N ASP A 381 -28.90 -7.55 17.49
CA ASP A 381 -29.90 -8.23 16.65
C ASP A 381 -29.30 -8.84 15.39
N LEU A 382 -27.96 -8.81 15.23
CA LEU A 382 -27.21 -9.42 14.12
C LEU A 382 -27.71 -10.83 13.77
N GLU A 383 -27.91 -11.68 14.76
CA GLU A 383 -28.35 -13.08 14.56
C GLU A 383 -29.74 -13.20 13.92
N ASN A 384 -30.59 -12.16 14.04
CA ASN A 384 -31.92 -12.13 13.42
C ASN A 384 -31.86 -11.82 11.91
N TYR A 385 -30.78 -11.15 11.46
CA TYR A 385 -30.64 -10.66 10.09
C TYR A 385 -29.52 -11.37 9.31
N LEU A 386 -28.58 -12.00 10.01
CA LEU A 386 -27.57 -12.88 9.43
C LEU A 386 -27.96 -14.33 9.66
N GLU A 387 -28.66 -14.92 8.70
CA GLU A 387 -28.63 -16.37 8.56
C GLU A 387 -27.18 -16.79 8.24
N ILE A 388 -26.52 -17.47 9.17
CA ILE A 388 -25.23 -18.10 8.95
C ILE A 388 -25.44 -19.23 7.94
N ASN A 389 -25.23 -18.92 6.67
CA ASN A 389 -25.29 -19.86 5.55
C ASN A 389 -24.06 -19.67 4.66
N GLU A 390 -23.80 -20.62 3.76
CA GLU A 390 -22.63 -20.64 2.87
C GLU A 390 -22.54 -19.38 1.97
N TYR A 391 -23.65 -18.66 1.78
CA TYR A 391 -23.69 -17.41 1.01
C TYR A 391 -23.14 -16.22 1.82
N ASN A 392 -23.46 -16.16 3.11
CA ASN A 392 -23.08 -15.06 4.02
C ASN A 392 -21.71 -15.24 4.68
N GLU A 393 -21.11 -16.43 4.56
CA GLU A 393 -19.79 -16.74 5.12
C GLU A 393 -18.71 -15.76 4.66
N ASN A 394 -18.76 -15.33 3.40
CA ASN A 394 -17.81 -14.37 2.83
C ASN A 394 -17.87 -12.97 3.48
N ILE A 395 -18.93 -12.64 4.22
CA ILE A 395 -19.15 -11.32 4.83
C ILE A 395 -18.45 -11.23 6.19
N TYR A 396 -18.58 -12.27 7.03
CA TYR A 396 -18.00 -12.27 8.37
C TYR A 396 -16.67 -13.02 8.47
N GLU A 397 -16.37 -13.98 7.58
CA GLU A 397 -15.09 -14.70 7.56
C GLU A 397 -13.87 -13.75 7.56
N PRO A 398 -13.86 -12.65 6.78
CA PRO A 398 -12.78 -11.65 6.83
C PRO A 398 -12.56 -11.08 8.24
N PHE A 399 -13.64 -10.66 8.91
CA PHE A 399 -13.59 -10.10 10.26
C PHE A 399 -13.09 -11.14 11.27
N ILE A 400 -13.62 -12.38 11.22
CA ILE A 400 -13.22 -13.47 12.11
C ILE A 400 -11.73 -13.80 11.92
N THR A 401 -11.29 -13.94 10.67
CA THR A 401 -9.92 -14.27 10.30
C THR A 401 -8.93 -13.25 10.86
N VAL A 402 -9.18 -11.96 10.62
CA VAL A 402 -8.31 -10.88 11.09
C VAL A 402 -8.34 -10.78 12.62
N SER A 403 -9.52 -10.87 13.23
CA SER A 403 -9.68 -10.81 14.69
C SER A 403 -8.95 -11.94 15.40
N ASN A 404 -9.08 -13.18 14.93
CA ASN A 404 -8.39 -14.33 15.50
C ASN A 404 -6.88 -14.21 15.35
N ARG A 405 -6.39 -13.78 14.19
CA ARG A 405 -4.97 -13.51 13.97
C ARG A 405 -4.42 -12.48 14.96
N ILE A 406 -5.14 -11.37 15.18
CA ILE A 406 -4.74 -10.33 16.15
C ILE A 406 -4.72 -10.91 17.57
N LYS A 407 -5.79 -11.61 17.96
CA LYS A 407 -5.95 -12.21 19.29
C LYS A 407 -4.85 -13.23 19.59
N ASP A 408 -4.53 -14.08 18.61
CA ASP A 408 -3.47 -15.07 18.72
C ASP A 408 -2.11 -14.41 18.95
N LEU A 409 -1.81 -13.34 18.20
CA LEU A 409 -0.56 -12.60 18.35
C LEU A 409 -0.49 -11.84 19.68
N ASN A 410 -1.55 -11.09 20.02
CA ASN A 410 -1.57 -10.22 21.18
C ASN A 410 -2.99 -9.85 21.63
N ASN A 411 -3.43 -10.37 22.78
CA ASN A 411 -4.76 -10.09 23.32
C ASN A 411 -4.98 -8.60 23.65
N ASN A 412 -3.96 -7.86 24.06
CA ASN A 412 -4.13 -6.42 24.34
C ASN A 412 -4.37 -5.64 23.05
N LEU A 413 -3.70 -6.01 21.96
CA LEU A 413 -3.95 -5.41 20.65
C LEU A 413 -5.38 -5.72 20.20
N PHE A 414 -5.83 -6.96 20.38
CA PHE A 414 -7.21 -7.36 20.09
C PHE A 414 -8.23 -6.50 20.86
N GLU A 415 -8.04 -6.30 22.16
CA GLU A 415 -8.93 -5.44 22.95
C GLU A 415 -8.92 -3.97 22.52
N ILE A 416 -7.80 -3.45 22.00
CA ILE A 416 -7.76 -2.11 21.40
C ILE A 416 -8.54 -2.10 20.09
N MET A 417 -8.28 -3.06 19.20
CA MET A 417 -8.92 -3.13 17.88
C MET A 417 -10.43 -3.29 17.99
N ILE A 418 -10.91 -4.17 18.87
CA ILE A 418 -12.35 -4.36 19.08
C ILE A 418 -13.02 -3.10 19.63
N SER A 419 -12.29 -2.26 20.38
CA SER A 419 -12.83 -0.98 20.87
C SER A 419 -13.03 0.05 19.75
N PHE A 420 -12.36 -0.09 18.61
CA PHE A 420 -12.56 0.77 17.44
C PHE A 420 -13.84 0.46 16.67
N VAL A 421 -14.47 -0.67 16.95
CA VAL A 421 -15.73 -1.08 16.32
C VAL A 421 -16.93 -0.34 16.91
N SER A 422 -16.82 0.22 18.11
CA SER A 422 -17.90 1.02 18.66
C SER A 422 -18.11 2.30 17.85
N GLY A 423 -19.35 2.53 17.43
CA GLY A 423 -19.70 3.66 16.58
C GLY A 423 -21.12 3.60 16.04
N GLU A 424 -21.45 4.61 15.25
CA GLU A 424 -22.68 4.71 14.47
C GLU A 424 -22.34 4.38 13.02
N TYR A 425 -23.08 3.43 12.46
CA TYR A 425 -22.94 2.95 11.09
C TYR A 425 -24.20 3.29 10.32
N LEU A 426 -24.07 4.00 9.20
CA LEU A 426 -25.20 4.48 8.42
C LEU A 426 -25.26 3.77 7.07
N SER A 427 -26.43 3.27 6.71
CA SER A 427 -26.71 2.69 5.41
C SER A 427 -27.95 3.33 4.79
N TYR A 428 -27.84 3.75 3.53
CA TYR A 428 -28.89 4.48 2.81
C TYR A 428 -29.55 3.57 1.79
N HIS A 429 -30.88 3.51 1.82
CA HIS A 429 -31.68 2.63 0.98
C HIS A 429 -32.83 3.40 0.34
N ALA A 430 -32.87 3.43 -1.00
CA ALA A 430 -33.99 4.01 -1.74
C ALA A 430 -35.13 2.99 -1.84
N ALA A 431 -36.36 3.46 -1.64
CA ALA A 431 -37.60 2.72 -1.84
C ALA A 431 -38.59 3.57 -2.65
N MET A 432 -39.62 2.91 -3.16
CA MET A 432 -40.79 3.56 -3.75
C MET A 432 -42.05 3.07 -3.05
N TYR A 433 -43.01 3.96 -2.85
CA TYR A 433 -44.35 3.60 -2.39
C TYR A 433 -45.42 4.32 -3.19
N LEU A 434 -46.65 3.78 -3.16
CA LEU A 434 -47.82 4.44 -3.71
C LEU A 434 -48.51 5.19 -2.58
N ASP A 435 -48.76 6.49 -2.77
CA ASP A 435 -49.57 7.24 -1.82
C ASP A 435 -51.06 6.91 -1.91
N TYR A 436 -51.88 7.58 -1.09
CA TYR A 436 -53.34 7.40 -1.06
C TYR A 436 -54.02 7.73 -2.40
N ASP A 437 -53.38 8.54 -3.25
CA ASP A 437 -53.87 8.91 -4.58
C ASP A 437 -53.33 7.97 -5.68
N GLY A 438 -52.45 7.02 -5.31
CA GLY A 438 -51.82 6.08 -6.21
C GLY A 438 -50.65 6.67 -6.99
N GLU A 439 -50.07 7.79 -6.54
CA GLU A 439 -48.85 8.36 -7.10
C GLU A 439 -47.62 7.68 -6.49
N GLU A 440 -46.64 7.38 -7.35
CA GLU A 440 -45.35 6.83 -6.94
C GLU A 440 -44.51 7.92 -6.30
N ASN A 441 -44.13 7.70 -5.04
CA ASN A 441 -43.25 8.59 -4.29
C ASN A 441 -41.95 7.85 -3.95
N ASP A 442 -40.82 8.49 -4.26
CA ASP A 442 -39.48 8.03 -3.88
C ASP A 442 -39.23 8.38 -2.40
N VAL A 443 -38.72 7.43 -1.62
CA VAL A 443 -38.32 7.64 -0.22
C VAL A 443 -36.93 7.10 0.00
N GLU A 444 -36.12 7.84 0.76
CA GLU A 444 -34.84 7.38 1.25
C GLU A 444 -34.97 6.95 2.73
N TYR A 445 -34.59 5.71 3.01
CA TYR A 445 -34.47 5.18 4.35
C TYR A 445 -33.00 5.21 4.77
N THR A 446 -32.73 5.85 5.91
CA THR A 446 -31.45 5.77 6.60
C THR A 446 -31.56 4.71 7.70
N ILE A 447 -30.82 3.62 7.57
CA ILE A 447 -30.69 2.62 8.62
C ILE A 447 -29.45 2.94 9.43
N GLU A 448 -29.64 3.21 10.71
CA GLU A 448 -28.58 3.48 11.67
C GLU A 448 -28.35 2.23 12.54
N ILE A 449 -27.14 1.69 12.47
CA ILE A 449 -26.70 0.59 13.33
C ILE A 449 -25.76 1.16 14.39
N LYS A 450 -26.17 1.04 15.66
CA LYS A 450 -25.35 1.46 16.80
C LYS A 450 -24.63 0.25 17.38
N ILE A 451 -23.30 0.34 17.47
CA ILE A 451 -22.47 -0.65 18.17
C ILE A 451 -22.01 -0.04 19.49
N ASP A 452 -22.63 -0.48 20.58
CA ASP A 452 -22.27 -0.04 21.93
C ASP A 452 -21.30 -1.02 22.63
N LYS A 453 -21.02 -0.79 23.91
CA LYS A 453 -20.13 -1.66 24.69
C LYS A 453 -20.72 -3.04 24.99
N CYS A 454 -22.04 -3.16 25.07
CA CYS A 454 -22.71 -4.44 25.25
C CYS A 454 -22.59 -5.28 23.97
N ASP A 455 -22.65 -4.64 22.80
CA ASP A 455 -22.49 -5.29 21.49
C ASP A 455 -21.08 -5.85 21.28
N ILE A 456 -20.05 -5.22 21.84
CA ILE A 456 -18.67 -5.76 21.81
C ILE A 456 -18.62 -7.19 22.37
N GLU A 457 -19.33 -7.47 23.45
CA GLU A 457 -19.34 -8.80 24.05
C GLU A 457 -20.09 -9.81 23.18
N THR A 458 -21.09 -9.37 22.41
CA THR A 458 -21.74 -10.18 21.37
C THR A 458 -20.77 -10.47 20.22
N ILE A 459 -20.06 -9.45 19.72
CA ILE A 459 -19.04 -9.62 18.68
C ILE A 459 -17.95 -10.61 19.13
N LYS A 460 -17.51 -10.52 20.38
CA LYS A 460 -16.53 -11.47 20.94
C LYS A 460 -17.02 -12.91 20.95
N LYS A 461 -18.33 -13.16 21.09
CA LYS A 461 -18.90 -14.52 21.02
C LYS A 461 -18.86 -15.09 19.62
N LEU A 462 -18.98 -14.26 18.58
CA LEU A 462 -18.82 -14.68 17.18
C LEU A 462 -17.41 -15.18 16.85
N LEU A 463 -16.42 -14.85 17.69
CA LEU A 463 -15.01 -15.22 17.53
C LEU A 463 -14.62 -16.50 18.30
N VAL A 464 -15.58 -17.20 18.91
CA VAL A 464 -15.39 -18.45 19.68
C VAL A 464 -16.07 -19.59 18.93
#